data_AF-A0A1M5VH09-F1
#
_entry.id   AF-A0A1M5VH09-F1
#
_cell.length_a   1.000
_cell.length_b   1.000
_cell.length_c   1.000
_cell.angle_alpha   90.00
_cell.angle_beta   90.00
_cell.angle_gamma   90.00
#
_symmetry.space_group_name_H-M   'P 1'
#
loop_
_entity.id
_entity.type
_entity.pdbx_description
1 polymer ?
#
loop_
_entity_poly.entity_id
_entity_poly.type
_entity_poly.pdbx_seq_one_letter_code
_entity_poly.pdbx_strand_id
1 'polypeptide(L)'
;MEQNTKRSEEVVRTHRPDGRPGVILLKREYDLFCSFILSSVEKSDSMTLNDLLEKAHATLEGKWNGDLAWKILQVKMDLEARHLLEVAVATRKRHAFTIKLTRQGLSRIRYENQVAEWAEKD
;
A
#
# COMPACT_ATOMS: atom_id res chain seq x y z
N MET A 1 1.93 -1.10 -43.38
CA MET A 1 1.05 -0.51 -42.33
C MET A 1 1.59 -0.99 -41.00
N GLU A 2 2.47 -0.21 -40.39
CA GLU A 2 3.05 -0.52 -39.07
C GLU A 2 1.98 -0.30 -38.00
N GLN A 3 1.60 -1.39 -37.34
CA GLN A 3 0.75 -1.28 -36.15
C GLN A 3 1.58 -0.73 -35.00
N ASN A 4 1.50 0.58 -34.78
CA ASN A 4 1.99 1.22 -33.57
C ASN A 4 1.02 0.92 -32.42
N THR A 5 1.07 -0.30 -31.87
CA THR A 5 0.37 -0.64 -30.64
C THR A 5 1.12 0.01 -29.47
N LYS A 6 0.83 1.28 -29.21
CA LYS A 6 1.21 1.95 -27.97
C LYS A 6 0.43 1.25 -26.84
N ARG A 7 1.06 0.25 -26.20
CA ARG A 7 0.46 -0.46 -25.06
C ARG A 7 0.37 0.55 -23.91
N SER A 8 -0.82 1.12 -23.70
CA SER A 8 -1.09 2.07 -22.62
C SER A 8 -0.74 1.40 -21.29
N GLU A 9 0.15 2.00 -20.50
CA GLU A 9 0.42 1.47 -19.16
C GLU A 9 -0.87 1.55 -18.33
N GLU A 10 -1.21 0.45 -17.65
CA GLU A 10 -2.42 0.39 -16.82
C GLU A 10 -2.29 1.33 -15.63
N VAL A 11 -3.37 2.02 -15.28
CA VAL A 11 -3.41 3.00 -14.19
C VAL A 11 -4.54 2.70 -13.22
N VAL A 12 -4.33 3.09 -11.97
CA VAL A 12 -5.32 3.00 -10.89
C VAL A 12 -5.58 4.39 -10.36
N ARG A 13 -6.86 4.75 -10.21
CA ARG A 13 -7.26 5.95 -9.46
C ARG A 13 -7.48 5.57 -8.01
N THR A 14 -6.78 6.23 -7.10
CA THR A 14 -6.93 5.99 -5.67
C THR A 14 -8.14 6.73 -5.10
N HIS A 15 -8.58 6.30 -3.92
CA HIS A 15 -9.62 6.91 -3.11
C HIS A 15 -9.03 7.46 -1.81
N ARG A 16 -9.75 8.38 -1.18
CA ARG A 16 -9.41 8.91 0.14
C ARG A 16 -10.49 8.52 1.17
N PRO A 17 -10.14 8.38 2.46
CA PRO A 17 -11.11 8.01 3.50
C PRO A 17 -12.23 9.04 3.67
N ASP A 18 -11.99 10.29 3.28
CA ASP A 18 -12.99 11.37 3.29
C ASP A 18 -13.96 11.33 2.08
N GLY A 19 -13.90 10.27 1.26
CA GLY A 19 -14.75 10.07 0.08
C GLY A 19 -14.30 10.84 -1.16
N ARG A 20 -13.25 11.68 -1.08
CA ARG A 20 -12.73 12.40 -2.24
C ARG A 20 -11.89 11.47 -3.13
N PRO A 21 -11.84 11.74 -4.45
CA PRO A 21 -10.89 11.03 -5.30
C PRO A 21 -9.46 11.35 -4.89
N GLY A 22 -8.61 10.34 -4.95
CA GLY A 22 -7.17 10.47 -4.82
C GLY A 22 -6.49 10.74 -6.15
N VAL A 23 -5.27 10.24 -6.28
CA VAL A 23 -4.37 10.44 -7.41
C VAL A 23 -4.43 9.28 -8.40
N ILE A 24 -3.89 9.48 -9.59
CA ILE A 24 -3.72 8.41 -10.57
C ILE A 24 -2.28 7.91 -10.47
N LEU A 25 -2.11 6.59 -10.31
CA LEU A 25 -0.82 5.92 -10.28
C LEU A 25 -0.75 4.85 -11.35
N LEU A 26 0.44 4.56 -11.85
CA LEU A 26 0.64 3.36 -12.66
C LEU A 26 0.33 2.13 -11.81
N LYS A 27 -0.37 1.15 -12.37
CA LYS A 27 -0.80 -0.03 -11.62
C LYS A 27 0.36 -0.79 -10.99
N ARG A 28 1.46 -0.96 -11.73
CA ARG A 28 2.69 -1.61 -11.21
C ARG A 28 3.23 -0.94 -9.95
N GLU A 29 3.14 0.39 -9.88
CA GLU A 29 3.62 1.18 -8.75
C GLU A 29 2.66 1.03 -7.58
N TYR A 30 1.36 1.17 -7.86
CA TYR A 30 0.30 1.01 -6.87
C TYR A 30 0.35 -0.38 -6.21
N ASP A 31 0.46 -1.45 -7.01
CA ASP A 31 0.51 -2.82 -6.49
C ASP A 31 1.76 -3.03 -5.62
N LEU A 32 2.93 -2.55 -6.06
CA LEU A 32 4.16 -2.62 -5.27
C LEU A 32 4.01 -1.93 -3.91
N PHE A 33 3.44 -0.73 -3.87
CA PHE A 33 3.22 -0.01 -2.63
C PHE A 33 2.15 -0.66 -1.76
N CYS A 34 1.09 -1.23 -2.33
CA CYS A 34 0.09 -1.99 -1.58
C CYS A 34 0.74 -3.17 -0.87
N SER A 35 1.47 -4.01 -1.59
CA SER A 35 2.16 -5.18 -1.03
C SER A 35 3.18 -4.77 0.02
N PHE A 36 3.96 -3.72 -0.24
CA PHE A 36 4.94 -3.20 0.72
C PHE A 36 4.29 -2.73 2.03
N ILE A 37 3.22 -1.93 1.95
CA ILE A 37 2.53 -1.38 3.13
C ILE A 37 1.86 -2.52 3.92
N LEU A 38 1.06 -3.35 3.25
CA LEU A 38 0.31 -4.43 3.89
C LEU A 38 1.23 -5.41 4.60
N SER A 39 2.30 -5.86 3.94
CA SER A 39 3.28 -6.78 4.55
C SER A 39 4.11 -6.12 5.66
N SER A 40 4.36 -4.81 5.57
CA SER A 40 5.06 -4.07 6.63
C SER A 40 4.22 -3.97 7.89
N VAL A 41 2.92 -3.69 7.74
CA VAL A 41 1.96 -3.63 8.86
C VAL A 41 1.73 -5.03 9.44
N GLU A 42 1.62 -6.07 8.62
CA GLU A 42 1.44 -7.45 9.10
C GLU A 42 2.57 -7.92 10.01
N LYS A 43 3.82 -7.58 9.66
CA LYS A 43 5.03 -8.02 10.37
C LYS A 43 5.35 -7.18 11.62
N SER A 44 4.50 -6.22 11.98
CA SER A 44 4.75 -5.30 13.07
C SER A 44 3.59 -5.26 14.05
N ASP A 45 3.88 -5.44 15.34
CA ASP A 45 2.88 -5.37 16.39
C ASP A 45 2.32 -3.94 16.59
N SER A 46 3.12 -2.92 16.26
CA SER A 46 2.76 -1.50 16.43
C SER A 46 3.47 -0.61 15.40
N MET A 47 2.93 -0.55 14.18
CA MET A 47 3.48 0.29 13.11
C MET A 47 2.90 1.71 13.18
N THR A 48 3.74 2.75 13.26
CA THR A 48 3.30 4.14 13.05
C THR A 48 3.48 4.57 11.59
N LEU A 49 2.92 5.74 11.21
CA LEU A 49 3.22 6.32 9.89
C LEU A 49 4.71 6.61 9.73
N ASN A 50 5.37 7.09 10.78
CA ASN A 50 6.80 7.40 10.73
C ASN A 50 7.62 6.12 10.50
N ASP A 51 7.33 5.05 11.23
CA ASP A 51 8.01 3.76 11.06
C ASP A 51 7.82 3.20 9.64
N LEU A 52 6.62 3.36 9.07
CA LEU A 52 6.33 2.93 7.70
C LEU A 52 7.16 3.72 6.67
N LEU A 53 7.28 5.04 6.85
CA LEU A 53 8.04 5.90 5.96
C LEU A 53 9.55 5.62 6.07
N GLU A 54 10.09 5.52 7.28
CA GLU A 54 11.50 5.15 7.52
C GLU A 54 11.82 3.80 6.88
N LYS A 55 10.95 2.81 7.05
CA LYS A 55 11.12 1.50 6.42
C LYS A 55 11.04 1.57 4.89
N ALA A 56 10.16 2.41 4.35
CA ALA A 56 10.05 2.62 2.91
C ALA A 56 11.35 3.23 2.35
N HIS A 57 11.88 4.27 2.98
CA HIS A 57 13.18 4.85 2.63
C HIS A 57 14.27 3.77 2.69
N ALA A 58 14.43 3.07 3.81
CA ALA A 58 15.46 2.04 3.93
C ALA A 58 15.38 0.91 2.88
N THR A 59 14.19 0.58 2.38
CA THR A 59 13.98 -0.58 1.48
C THR A 59 13.96 -0.21 -0.02
N LEU A 60 13.45 0.99 -0.33
CA LEU A 60 13.09 1.42 -1.69
C LEU A 60 13.89 2.64 -2.17
N GLU A 61 14.63 3.32 -1.29
CA GLU A 61 15.48 4.45 -1.69
C GLU A 61 16.55 4.00 -2.70
N GLY A 62 16.78 4.84 -3.71
CA GLY A 62 17.64 4.51 -4.86
C GLY A 62 17.01 3.62 -5.93
N LYS A 63 15.87 2.97 -5.65
CA LYS A 63 15.09 2.19 -6.66
C LYS A 63 13.95 2.99 -7.29
N TRP A 64 13.74 4.22 -6.83
CA TRP A 64 12.60 5.04 -7.22
C TRP A 64 13.00 6.46 -7.57
N ASN A 65 12.37 6.99 -8.62
CA ASN A 65 12.46 8.40 -9.00
C ASN A 65 11.15 9.11 -8.59
N GLY A 66 11.23 10.02 -7.61
CA GLY A 66 10.11 10.85 -7.16
C GLY A 66 9.89 10.80 -5.65
N ASP A 67 8.82 11.45 -5.19
CA ASP A 67 8.49 11.56 -3.77
C ASP A 67 7.88 10.25 -3.25
N LEU A 68 8.75 9.39 -2.70
CA LEU A 68 8.38 8.09 -2.14
C LEU A 68 7.41 8.25 -0.97
N ALA A 69 7.67 9.19 -0.05
CA ALA A 69 6.84 9.41 1.12
C ALA A 69 5.42 9.83 0.72
N TRP A 70 5.29 10.72 -0.27
CA TRP A 70 3.99 11.12 -0.81
C TRP A 70 3.27 9.93 -1.45
N LYS A 71 3.94 9.11 -2.28
CA LYS A 71 3.31 7.93 -2.90
C LYS A 71 2.83 6.92 -1.86
N ILE A 72 3.64 6.63 -0.84
CA ILE A 72 3.25 5.76 0.29
C ILE A 72 2.02 6.32 1.00
N LEU A 73 1.98 7.63 1.26
CA LEU A 73 0.83 8.28 1.90
C LEU A 73 -0.44 8.18 1.04
N GLN A 74 -0.35 8.39 -0.28
CA GLN A 74 -1.50 8.26 -1.19
C GLN A 74 -2.06 6.83 -1.20
N VAL A 75 -1.19 5.83 -1.26
CA VAL A 75 -1.61 4.42 -1.27
C VAL A 75 -2.15 4.01 0.10
N LYS A 76 -1.54 4.44 1.21
CA LYS A 76 -2.08 4.22 2.56
C LYS A 76 -3.51 4.75 2.68
N MET A 77 -3.77 5.99 2.25
CA MET A 77 -5.11 6.58 2.31
C MET A 77 -6.13 5.77 1.49
N ASP A 78 -5.72 5.23 0.34
CA ASP A 78 -6.57 4.35 -0.47
C ASP A 78 -6.88 3.02 0.24
N LEU A 79 -5.88 2.41 0.88
CA LEU A 79 -6.07 1.19 1.66
C LEU A 79 -7.01 1.41 2.86
N GLU A 80 -6.96 2.59 3.48
CA GLU A 80 -7.92 2.99 4.52
C GLU A 80 -9.32 3.21 3.96
N ALA A 81 -9.43 3.89 2.82
CA ALA A 81 -10.71 4.10 2.12
C ALA A 81 -11.36 2.78 1.69
N ARG A 82 -10.55 1.75 1.40
CA ARG A 82 -10.97 0.39 1.05
C ARG A 82 -11.15 -0.53 2.26
N HIS A 83 -11.01 -0.02 3.48
CA HIS A 83 -11.11 -0.79 4.72
C HIS A 83 -10.13 -1.97 4.83
N LEU A 84 -8.95 -1.86 4.21
CA LEU A 84 -7.86 -2.84 4.35
C LEU A 84 -6.94 -2.46 5.52
N LEU A 85 -6.83 -1.17 5.80
CA LEU A 85 -6.12 -0.61 6.94
C LEU A 85 -7.04 0.26 7.79
N GLU A 86 -6.70 0.39 9.06
CA GLU A 86 -7.31 1.35 9.98
C GLU A 86 -6.23 2.03 10.83
N VAL A 87 -6.51 3.26 11.26
CA VAL A 87 -5.69 3.97 12.24
C VAL A 87 -6.32 3.80 13.63
N ALA A 88 -5.61 3.10 14.50
CA ALA A 88 -6.00 2.93 15.89
C ALA A 88 -5.29 3.95 16.78
N VAL A 89 -6.05 4.58 17.68
CA VAL A 89 -5.53 5.48 18.71
C VAL A 89 -5.42 4.72 20.02
N ALA A 90 -4.23 4.74 20.63
CA ALA A 90 -4.06 4.11 21.94
C ALA A 90 -4.82 4.90 23.02
N THR A 91 -5.69 4.23 23.78
CA THR A 91 -6.56 4.85 24.81
C THR A 91 -5.78 5.66 25.84
N ARG A 92 -4.56 5.21 26.20
CA ARG A 92 -3.69 5.90 27.19
C ARG A 92 -2.70 6.89 26.58
N LYS A 93 -2.44 6.84 25.26
CA LYS A 93 -1.51 7.72 24.55
C LYS A 93 -2.24 8.36 23.38
N ARG A 94 -2.94 9.47 23.64
CA ARG A 94 -3.80 10.16 22.66
C ARG A 94 -3.07 10.68 21.41
N HIS A 95 -1.73 10.69 21.42
CA HIS A 95 -0.89 11.09 20.28
C HIS A 95 -0.19 9.92 19.59
N ALA A 96 -0.47 8.67 20.00
CA ALA A 96 0.09 7.48 19.36
C ALA A 96 -0.95 6.90 18.39
N PHE A 97 -0.77 7.20 17.10
CA PHE A 97 -1.55 6.65 15.99
C PHE A 97 -0.80 5.45 15.43
N THR A 98 -1.41 4.28 15.52
CA THR A 98 -0.87 3.03 14.97
C THR A 98 -1.72 2.57 13.79
N ILE A 99 -1.07 2.08 12.75
CA ILE A 99 -1.69 1.49 11.57
C ILE A 99 -1.91 0.00 11.87
N LYS A 100 -3.12 -0.48 11.62
CA LYS A 100 -3.48 -1.90 11.79
C LYS A 100 -4.15 -2.44 10.55
N LEU A 101 -3.97 -3.73 10.30
CA LEU A 101 -4.74 -4.46 9.31
C LEU A 101 -6.14 -4.73 9.83
N THR A 102 -7.13 -4.50 8.99
CA THR A 102 -8.48 -4.98 9.26
C THR A 102 -8.56 -6.50 8.99
N ARG A 103 -9.68 -7.12 9.39
CA ARG A 103 -9.97 -8.51 9.00
C ARG A 103 -9.94 -8.69 7.47
N GLN A 104 -10.42 -7.71 6.72
CA GLN A 104 -10.41 -7.73 5.26
C GLN A 104 -8.98 -7.61 4.71
N GLY A 105 -8.16 -6.72 5.28
CA GLY A 105 -6.74 -6.59 4.96
C GLY A 105 -5.98 -7.90 5.15
N LEU A 106 -6.14 -8.54 6.31
CA LEU A 106 -5.53 -9.84 6.60
C LEU A 106 -6.01 -10.95 5.65
N SER A 107 -7.29 -10.93 5.25
CA SER A 107 -7.80 -11.90 4.29
C SER A 107 -7.18 -11.72 2.90
N ARG A 108 -6.97 -10.47 2.48
CA ARG A 108 -6.32 -10.17 1.20
C ARG A 108 -4.89 -10.68 1.15
N ILE A 109 -4.08 -10.39 2.18
CA ILE A 109 -2.69 -10.83 2.24
C ILE A 109 -2.60 -12.36 2.15
N ARG A 110 -3.44 -13.06 2.91
CA ARG A 110 -3.46 -14.54 2.89
C ARG A 110 -3.78 -15.09 1.50
N TYR A 111 -4.72 -14.48 0.79
CA TYR A 111 -5.03 -14.87 -0.58
C TYR A 111 -3.85 -14.59 -1.53
N GLU A 112 -3.24 -13.41 -1.44
CA GLU A 112 -2.08 -13.04 -2.26
C GLU A 112 -0.89 -13.99 -2.02
N ASN A 113 -0.61 -14.34 -0.77
CA ASN A 113 0.43 -15.31 -0.42
C ASN A 113 0.11 -16.72 -0.96
N GLN A 114 -1.13 -17.18 -0.82
CA GLN A 114 -1.55 -18.48 -1.35
C GLN A 114 -1.42 -18.56 -2.88
N VAL A 115 -1.78 -17.49 -3.59
CA VAL A 115 -1.63 -17.42 -5.06
C VAL A 115 -0.16 -17.44 -5.46
N ALA A 116 0.70 -16.72 -4.74
CA ALA A 116 2.15 -16.73 -4.97
C ALA A 116 2.74 -18.13 -4.77
N GLU A 117 2.36 -18.83 -3.69
CA GLU A 117 2.81 -20.21 -3.43
C GLU A 117 2.37 -21.20 -4.52
N TRP A 118 1.23 -20.97 -5.17
CA TRP A 118 0.78 -21.81 -6.30
C TRP A 118 1.58 -21.50 -7.57
N ALA A 119 1.84 -20.22 -7.85
CA ALA A 119 2.62 -19.81 -9.01
C ALA A 119 4.08 -20.29 -8.98
N GLU A 120 4.65 -20.53 -7.80
CA GLU A 120 6.01 -21.10 -7.65
C GLU A 120 6.07 -22.62 -7.83
N LYS A 121 4.93 -23.32 -7.84
CA LYS A 121 4.85 -24.78 -7.97
C LYS A 121 4.61 -25.25 -9.41
N ASP A 122 4.28 -24.33 -10.31
CA ASP A 122 4.08 -24.54 -11.75
C ASP A 122 5.36 -24.19 -12.54
#